data_AF-A0AAV6HGQ7-F1
#
_entry.id   AF-A0AAV6HGQ7-F1
#
_cell.length_a   1.000
_cell.length_b   1.000
_cell.length_c   1.000
_cell.angle_alpha   90.00
_cell.angle_beta   90.00
_cell.angle_gamma   90.00
#
_symmetry.space_group_name_H-M   'P 1'
#
loop_
_entity.id
_entity.type
_entity.pdbx_description
1 polymer ?
#
loop_
_entity_poly.entity_id
_entity_poly.type
_entity_poly.pdbx_seq_one_letter_code
_entity_poly.pdbx_strand_id
1 'polypeptide(L)'
;MAFVRRSQWSIAQLRQVNGIDPNRDSPEFDLTFDTAFDQWVASSCGEKGIFVQVLHTTCQQHCSERKPEFVNCQAHLLRGNSILHTAADSVTSAVQKASQALNERGERLGRTEEKTSEMMNSAQQFADTAHKLAMKHKC
;
A
#
# COMPACT_ATOMS: atom_id res chain seq x y z
N MET A 1 -4.62 -4.25 -26.58
CA MET A 1 -3.37 -4.77 -25.99
C MET A 1 -3.49 -4.66 -24.49
N ALA A 2 -3.50 -5.79 -23.77
CA ALA A 2 -3.54 -5.81 -22.32
C ALA A 2 -2.12 -5.64 -21.77
N PHE A 3 -1.98 -4.86 -20.69
CA PHE A 3 -0.70 -4.77 -19.98
C PHE A 3 -0.45 -6.07 -19.22
N VAL A 4 0.65 -6.75 -19.54
CA VAL A 4 1.10 -7.94 -18.81
C VAL A 4 2.24 -7.54 -17.89
N ARG A 5 2.03 -7.79 -16.59
CA ARG A 5 3.07 -7.61 -15.59
C ARG A 5 4.06 -8.77 -15.66
N ARG A 6 5.33 -8.48 -15.94
CA ARG A 6 6.39 -9.49 -16.01
C ARG A 6 7.09 -9.74 -14.68
N SER A 7 7.30 -8.67 -13.91
CA SER A 7 8.08 -8.73 -12.67
C SER A 7 7.47 -7.83 -11.59
N GLN A 8 7.70 -8.22 -10.34
CA GLN A 8 7.33 -7.47 -9.15
C GLN A 8 8.44 -7.59 -8.13
N TRP A 9 8.81 -6.47 -7.52
CA TRP A 9 9.72 -6.42 -6.37
C TRP A 9 9.08 -5.65 -5.23
N SER A 10 9.44 -6.03 -4.01
CA SER A 10 9.08 -5.28 -2.81
C SER A 10 10.05 -4.12 -2.60
N ILE A 11 9.57 -3.01 -2.05
CA ILE A 11 10.41 -1.85 -1.72
C ILE A 11 11.50 -2.22 -0.70
N ALA A 12 11.25 -3.22 0.16
CA ALA A 12 12.22 -3.73 1.12
C ALA A 12 13.41 -4.42 0.47
N GLN A 13 13.26 -4.92 -0.77
CA GLN A 13 14.34 -5.56 -1.51
C GLN A 13 15.22 -4.55 -2.23
N LEU A 14 14.79 -3.29 -2.35
CA LEU A 14 15.55 -2.24 -3.00
C LEU A 14 16.77 -1.91 -2.14
N ARG A 15 17.96 -2.09 -2.72
CA ARG A 15 19.23 -1.82 -2.06
C ARG A 15 19.85 -0.51 -2.48
N GLN A 16 19.77 -0.18 -3.76
CA GLN A 16 20.45 0.99 -4.29
C GLN A 16 19.69 1.54 -5.50
N VAL A 17 19.65 2.86 -5.59
CA VAL A 17 19.19 3.62 -6.76
C VAL A 17 20.38 4.41 -7.28
N ASN A 18 20.78 4.15 -8.51
CA ASN A 18 21.90 4.82 -9.16
C ASN A 18 21.38 5.83 -10.19
N GLY A 19 21.64 7.12 -9.97
CA GLY A 19 21.31 8.17 -10.92
C GLY A 19 22.20 8.21 -12.18
N ILE A 20 23.18 7.30 -12.28
CA ILE A 20 24.21 7.15 -13.32
C ILE A 20 25.17 8.33 -13.37
N ASP A 21 24.67 9.54 -13.62
CA ASP A 21 25.49 10.75 -13.70
C ASP A 21 24.82 11.89 -12.90
N PRO A 22 25.46 12.41 -11.84
CA PRO A 22 24.91 13.51 -11.06
C PRO A 22 25.07 14.87 -11.75
N ASN A 23 25.98 15.01 -12.71
CA ASN A 23 26.30 16.27 -13.39
C ASN A 23 25.65 16.38 -14.77
N ARG A 24 25.22 15.26 -15.34
CA ARG A 24 24.54 15.19 -16.63
C ARG A 24 23.06 14.86 -16.44
N ASP A 25 22.20 15.70 -16.99
CA ASP A 25 20.77 15.43 -17.10
C ASP A 25 20.55 14.22 -18.02
N SER A 26 20.44 13.03 -17.43
CA SER A 26 20.13 11.78 -18.12
C SER A 26 18.80 11.22 -17.60
N PRO A 27 17.94 10.66 -18.48
CA PRO A 27 16.71 10.00 -18.05
C PRO A 27 16.95 8.58 -17.52
N GLU A 28 18.17 8.07 -17.63
CA GLU A 28 18.56 6.72 -17.26
C GLU A 28 18.89 6.63 -15.76
N PHE A 29 18.54 5.50 -15.15
CA PHE A 29 18.88 5.18 -13.76
C PHE A 29 18.87 3.66 -13.55
N ASP A 30 19.64 3.19 -12.57
CA ASP A 30 19.68 1.77 -12.22
C ASP A 30 19.00 1.51 -10.88
N LEU A 31 18.28 0.39 -10.81
CA LEU A 31 17.69 -0.15 -9.61
C LEU A 31 18.39 -1.45 -9.26
N THR A 32 19.03 -1.48 -8.09
CA THR A 32 19.63 -2.70 -7.54
C THR A 32 18.76 -3.20 -6.41
N PHE A 33 18.30 -4.43 -6.55
CA PHE A 33 17.58 -5.19 -5.53
C PHE A 33 18.49 -6.27 -4.92
N ASP A 34 18.01 -6.97 -3.89
CA ASP A 34 18.76 -8.07 -3.25
C ASP A 34 19.24 -9.15 -4.24
N THR A 35 18.42 -9.48 -5.22
CA THR A 35 18.67 -10.61 -6.16
C THR A 35 18.49 -10.20 -7.63
N ALA A 36 18.33 -8.92 -7.91
CA ALA A 36 18.06 -8.43 -9.25
C ALA A 36 18.70 -7.06 -9.48
N PHE A 37 19.03 -6.79 -10.73
CA PHE A 37 19.50 -5.50 -11.20
C PHE A 37 18.67 -5.16 -12.44
N ASP A 38 18.21 -3.92 -12.52
CA ASP A 38 17.42 -3.46 -13.66
C ASP A 38 17.75 -2.00 -14.00
N GLN A 39 17.94 -1.71 -15.28
CA GLN A 39 18.26 -0.38 -15.78
C GLN A 39 17.01 0.20 -16.45
N TRP A 40 16.59 1.37 -15.97
CA TRP A 40 15.36 2.02 -16.37
C TRP A 40 15.66 3.35 -17.04
N VAL A 41 14.82 3.71 -18.00
CA VAL A 41 14.91 4.98 -18.73
C VAL A 41 13.56 5.67 -18.61
N ALA A 42 13.52 6.83 -17.95
CA ALA A 42 12.34 7.67 -17.91
C ALA A 42 12.10 8.36 -19.26
N SER A 43 10.90 8.88 -19.49
CA SER A 43 10.59 9.64 -20.71
C SER A 43 11.29 11.00 -20.73
N SER A 44 11.65 11.54 -19.57
CA SER A 44 12.47 12.76 -19.44
C SER A 44 13.28 12.76 -18.14
N CYS A 45 14.30 13.61 -18.09
CA CYS A 45 15.11 13.78 -16.88
C CYS A 45 14.30 14.37 -15.71
N GLY A 46 13.33 15.25 -16.00
CA GLY A 46 12.40 15.78 -14.99
C GLY A 46 11.51 14.69 -14.39
N GLU A 47 11.01 13.76 -15.22
CA GLU A 47 10.22 12.62 -14.73
C GLU A 47 11.04 11.65 -13.90
N LYS A 48 12.29 11.38 -14.28
CA LYS A 48 13.23 10.64 -13.44
C LYS A 48 13.38 11.32 -12.08
N GLY A 49 13.55 12.64 -12.06
CA GLY A 49 13.67 13.41 -10.82
C GLY A 49 12.47 13.22 -9.89
N ILE A 50 11.26 13.32 -10.45
CA ILE A 50 10.01 13.07 -9.71
C ILE A 50 9.95 11.62 -9.21
N PHE A 51 10.25 10.64 -10.06
CA PHE A 51 10.22 9.23 -9.71
C PHE A 51 11.19 8.90 -8.57
N VAL A 52 12.44 9.32 -8.69
CA VAL A 52 13.50 9.12 -7.68
C VAL A 52 13.09 9.77 -6.35
N GLN A 53 12.49 10.96 -6.39
CA GLN A 53 12.02 11.66 -5.19
C GLN A 53 10.87 10.90 -4.51
N VAL A 54 9.87 10.45 -5.26
CA VAL A 54 8.75 9.66 -4.72
C VAL A 54 9.24 8.32 -4.17
N LEU A 55 10.15 7.66 -4.88
CA LEU A 55 10.74 6.39 -4.47
C LEU A 55 11.52 6.56 -3.15
N HIS A 56 12.35 7.59 -3.05
CA HIS A 56 13.08 7.92 -1.83
C HIS A 56 12.17 8.15 -0.63
N THR A 57 11.12 8.97 -0.77
CA THR A 57 10.12 9.21 0.29
C THR A 57 9.43 7.91 0.70
N THR A 58 9.04 7.09 -0.27
CA THR A 58 8.38 5.80 -0.02
C THR A 58 9.30 4.86 0.75
N CYS A 59 10.57 4.78 0.39
CA CYS A 59 11.59 4.01 1.10
C CYS A 59 11.80 4.53 2.53
N GLN A 60 11.82 5.84 2.73
CA GLN A 60 11.97 6.41 4.08
C GLN A 60 10.80 6.06 5.01
N GLN A 61 9.58 5.99 4.46
CA GLN A 61 8.36 5.68 5.23
C GLN A 61 8.16 4.18 5.47
N HIS A 62 8.56 3.32 4.53
CA HIS A 62 8.26 1.88 4.58
C HIS A 62 9.46 0.99 4.89
N CYS A 63 10.70 1.47 4.71
CA CYS A 63 11.91 0.71 5.06
C CYS A 63 12.40 1.09 6.46
N SER A 64 11.91 0.38 7.47
CA SER A 64 12.29 0.58 8.87
C SER A 64 13.67 0.00 9.21
N GLU A 65 14.08 -1.09 8.55
CA GLU A 65 15.27 -1.86 8.94
C GLU A 65 16.51 -1.52 8.09
N ARG A 66 16.33 -1.27 6.78
CA ARG A 66 17.42 -0.97 5.87
C ARG A 66 16.99 -0.01 4.76
N LYS A 67 17.57 1.18 4.74
CA LYS A 67 17.28 2.19 3.71
C LYS A 67 18.14 1.95 2.47
N PRO A 68 17.56 2.04 1.26
CA PRO A 68 18.34 1.97 0.04
C PRO A 68 19.28 3.17 -0.09
N GLU A 69 20.44 2.94 -0.68
CA GLU A 69 21.41 4.00 -0.97
C GLU A 69 21.08 4.68 -2.30
N PHE A 70 21.06 6.02 -2.30
CA PHE A 70 20.89 6.81 -3.52
C PHE A 70 22.25 7.37 -3.90
N VAL A 71 22.83 6.83 -4.98
CA VAL A 71 24.16 7.19 -5.48
C VAL A 71 24.04 7.87 -6.84
N ASN A 72 24.95 8.79 -7.16
CA ASN A 72 24.93 9.56 -8.41
C ASN A 72 23.59 10.27 -8.70
N CYS A 73 22.75 10.44 -7.69
CA CYS A 73 21.54 11.25 -7.76
C CYS A 73 21.91 12.69 -7.39
N GLN A 74 21.35 13.66 -8.10
CA GLN A 74 21.53 15.05 -7.76
C GLN A 74 21.01 15.32 -6.34
N ALA A 75 21.87 15.88 -5.48
CA ALA A 75 21.54 16.09 -4.07
C ALA A 75 20.29 16.97 -3.86
N HIS A 76 19.97 17.85 -4.80
CA HIS A 76 18.77 18.68 -4.74
C HIS A 76 17.47 17.89 -4.93
N LEU A 77 17.50 16.76 -5.65
CA LEU A 77 16.34 15.87 -5.82
C LEU A 77 16.03 15.11 -4.52
N LEU A 78 17.07 14.70 -3.79
CA LEU A 78 16.95 13.98 -2.53
C LEU A 78 16.58 14.88 -1.36
N ARG A 79 16.94 16.18 -1.44
CA ARG A 79 16.64 17.18 -0.42
C ARG A 79 15.16 17.60 -0.40
N GLY A 80 14.37 17.17 -1.39
CA GLY A 80 12.93 17.39 -1.45
C GLY A 80 12.60 18.85 -1.77
N ASN A 81 11.88 19.06 -2.88
CA ASN A 81 11.17 20.32 -3.05
C ASN A 81 10.14 20.44 -1.91
N SER A 82 10.31 21.42 -1.02
CA SER A 82 9.53 21.59 0.23
C SER A 82 8.01 21.63 0.00
N ILE A 83 7.57 22.02 -1.19
CA ILE A 83 6.16 22.04 -1.61
C ILE A 83 5.63 20.62 -1.87
N LEU A 84 6.41 19.78 -2.53
CA LEU A 84 6.04 18.38 -2.79
C LEU A 84 6.13 17.53 -1.52
N HIS A 85 7.09 17.81 -0.62
CA HIS A 85 7.20 17.12 0.66
C HIS A 85 5.95 17.35 1.53
N THR A 86 5.50 18.61 1.65
CA THR A 86 4.29 18.97 2.41
C THR A 86 3.03 18.33 1.81
N ALA A 87 2.91 18.34 0.48
CA ALA A 87 1.77 17.72 -0.21
C ALA A 87 1.79 16.18 -0.10
N ALA A 88 2.97 15.56 -0.23
CA ALA A 88 3.15 14.12 -0.10
C ALA A 88 2.89 13.63 1.33
N ASP A 89 3.42 14.31 2.36
CA ASP A 89 3.14 13.96 3.76
C ASP A 89 1.66 14.16 4.10
N SER A 90 1.04 15.20 3.54
CA SER A 90 -0.41 15.42 3.70
C SER A 90 -1.23 14.30 3.08
N VAL A 91 -0.86 13.83 1.89
CA VAL A 91 -1.54 12.70 1.21
C VAL A 91 -1.24 11.38 1.92
N THR A 92 0.01 11.08 2.29
CA THR A 92 0.36 9.87 3.06
C THR A 92 -0.37 9.85 4.40
N SER A 93 -0.40 10.97 5.12
CA SER A 93 -1.15 11.11 6.38
C SER A 93 -2.65 10.91 6.19
N ALA A 94 -3.22 11.47 5.12
CA ALA A 94 -4.63 11.25 4.77
C ALA A 94 -4.92 9.79 4.39
N VAL A 95 -4.03 9.13 3.66
CA VAL A 95 -4.14 7.72 3.27
C VAL A 95 -4.01 6.82 4.50
N GLN A 96 -3.04 7.04 5.39
CA GLN A 96 -2.92 6.30 6.65
C GLN A 96 -4.16 6.48 7.53
N LYS A 97 -4.68 7.70 7.67
CA LYS A 97 -5.91 7.96 8.41
C LYS A 97 -7.13 7.28 7.77
N ALA A 98 -7.21 7.26 6.44
CA ALA A 98 -8.27 6.56 5.73
C ALA A 98 -8.15 5.04 5.91
N SER A 99 -6.94 4.47 5.80
CA SER A 99 -6.69 3.05 6.06
C SER A 99 -7.03 2.67 7.51
N GLN A 100 -6.70 3.52 8.48
CA GLN A 100 -7.04 3.31 9.89
C GLN A 100 -8.55 3.36 10.12
N ALA A 101 -9.24 4.38 9.60
CA ALA A 101 -10.70 4.51 9.73
C ALA A 101 -11.46 3.37 9.02
N LEU A 102 -10.94 2.87 7.90
CA LEU A 102 -11.49 1.70 7.21
C LEU A 102 -11.29 0.41 8.02
N ASN A 103 -10.12 0.24 8.66
CA ASN A 103 -9.87 -0.90 9.54
C ASN A 103 -10.81 -0.91 10.76
N GLU A 104 -10.98 0.24 11.41
CA GLU A 104 -11.91 0.41 12.54
C GLU A 104 -13.38 0.19 12.15
N ARG A 105 -13.77 0.53 10.91
CA ARG A 105 -15.11 0.26 10.40
C ARG A 105 -15.31 -1.23 10.08
N GLY A 106 -14.27 -1.91 9.60
CA GLY A 106 -14.29 -3.36 9.36
C GLY A 106 -14.54 -4.17 10.63
N GLU A 107 -13.87 -3.83 11.74
CA GLU A 107 -14.02 -4.54 13.01
C GLU A 107 -15.41 -4.33 13.66
N ARG A 108 -16.05 -3.18 13.43
CA ARG A 108 -17.41 -2.90 13.93
C ARG A 108 -18.51 -3.56 13.10
N LEU A 109 -18.29 -3.75 11.80
CA LEU A 109 -19.21 -4.48 10.92
C LEU A 109 -19.27 -5.97 11.30
N GLY A 110 -18.13 -6.61 11.58
CA GLY A 110 -18.08 -8.02 12.00
C GLY A 110 -18.84 -8.30 13.32
N ARG A 111 -18.80 -7.37 14.30
CA ARG A 111 -19.54 -7.53 15.57
C ARG A 111 -21.05 -7.37 15.44
N THR A 112 -21.54 -6.71 14.39
CA THR A 112 -22.98 -6.52 14.18
C THR A 112 -23.59 -7.67 13.37
N GLU A 113 -22.80 -8.30 12.51
CA GLU A 113 -23.18 -9.53 11.79
C GLU A 113 -23.30 -10.73 12.74
N GLU A 114 -22.35 -10.92 13.67
CA GLU A 114 -22.40 -12.01 14.65
C GLU A 114 -23.65 -11.95 15.54
N LYS A 115 -23.96 -10.76 16.07
CA LYS A 115 -25.13 -10.55 16.95
C LYS A 115 -26.47 -10.76 16.24
N THR A 116 -26.51 -10.55 14.92
CA THR A 116 -27.71 -10.82 14.11
C THR A 116 -27.85 -12.30 13.78
N SER A 117 -26.73 -12.99 13.53
CA SER A 117 -26.70 -14.44 13.30
C SER A 117 -27.17 -15.23 14.53
N GLU A 118 -26.71 -14.87 15.73
CA GLU A 118 -27.15 -15.49 16.99
C GLU A 118 -28.65 -15.30 17.25
N MET A 119 -29.16 -14.09 16.99
CA MET A 119 -30.57 -13.77 17.19
C MET A 119 -31.47 -14.48 16.18
N MET A 120 -31.02 -14.61 14.92
CA MET A 120 -31.71 -15.37 13.88
C MET A 120 -31.75 -16.87 14.20
N ASN A 121 -30.65 -17.43 14.70
CA ASN A 121 -30.60 -18.83 15.13
C ASN A 121 -31.55 -19.10 16.30
N SER A 122 -31.57 -18.20 17.29
CA SER A 122 -32.47 -18.29 18.45
C SER A 122 -33.94 -18.19 18.07
N ALA A 123 -34.29 -17.28 17.16
CA ALA A 123 -35.65 -17.15 16.63
C ALA A 123 -36.10 -18.41 15.87
N GLN A 124 -35.19 -19.02 15.09
CA GLN A 124 -35.48 -20.26 14.38
C GLN A 124 -35.74 -21.42 15.36
N GLN A 125 -34.91 -21.59 16.39
CA GLN A 125 -35.13 -22.63 17.40
C GLN A 125 -36.45 -22.46 18.14
N PHE A 126 -36.84 -21.23 18.44
CA PHE A 126 -38.14 -20.94 19.05
C PHE A 126 -39.29 -21.33 18.12
N ALA A 127 -39.22 -20.95 16.84
CA ALA A 127 -40.22 -21.29 15.84
C ALA A 127 -40.35 -22.81 15.64
N ASP A 128 -39.23 -23.54 15.55
CA ASP A 128 -39.22 -25.00 15.39
C ASP A 128 -39.81 -25.71 16.62
N THR A 129 -39.51 -25.21 17.82
CA THR A 129 -40.03 -25.77 19.07
C THR A 129 -41.54 -25.54 19.18
N ALA A 130 -42.01 -24.32 18.88
CA ALA A 130 -43.44 -23.99 18.86
C ALA A 130 -44.19 -24.84 17.82
N HIS A 131 -43.63 -25.00 16.63
CA HIS A 131 -44.20 -25.83 15.58
C HIS A 131 -44.31 -27.30 16.00
N LYS A 132 -43.26 -27.85 16.62
CA LYS A 132 -43.25 -29.23 17.13
C LYS A 132 -44.30 -29.45 18.23
N LEU A 133 -44.50 -28.48 19.12
CA LEU A 133 -45.53 -28.53 20.16
C LEU A 133 -46.95 -28.41 19.57
N ALA A 134 -47.14 -27.57 18.55
CA ALA A 134 -48.42 -27.44 17.86
C ALA A 134 -48.81 -28.71 17.08
N MET A 135 -47.83 -29.43 16.54
CA MET A 135 -48.07 -30.73 15.87
C MET A 135 -48.33 -31.87 16.86
N LYS A 136 -47.75 -31.82 18.06
CA LYS A 136 -48.02 -32.82 19.13
C LYS A 136 -49.40 -32.71 19.76
N HIS A 137 -50.03 -31.53 19.76
CA HIS A 137 -51.39 -31.33 20.27
C HIS A 137 -52.50 -31.58 19.21
N LYS A 138 -52.14 -32.01 18.00
CA LYS A 138 -53.09 -32.42 16.94
C LYS A 138 -53.38 -33.94 16.93
N CYS A 139 -53.12 -34.64 18.02
CA CYS A 139 -53.56 -36.02 18.25
C CYS A 139 -54.66 -36.04 19.31
#